data_AF-A0A8X6G3C3-F1
#
_entry.id   AF-A0A8X6G3C3-F1
#
_cell.length_a   1.000
_cell.length_b   1.000
_cell.length_c   1.000
_cell.angle_alpha   90.00
_cell.angle_beta   90.00
_cell.angle_gamma   90.00
#
_symmetry.space_group_name_H-M   'P 1'
#
loop_
_entity.id
_entity.type
_entity.pdbx_description
1 polymer ?
#
loop_
_entity_poly.entity_id
_entity_poly.type
_entity_poly.pdbx_seq_one_letter_code
_entity_poly.pdbx_strand_id
1 'polypeptide(L)'
;MFQRSPRKSLRQASREVSISKSSVHRIMKRCQCRNYIPRLAHALYDDDPDRRVQNCEWYLERCNEDAHFSTKIVWSDEATLKLNGTTSAPTGDLRIHMLWSTTMLIYQELQCGVAYLQED
;
A
#
# COMPACT_ATOMS: atom_id res chain seq x y z
N MET A 1 16.71 -16.80 8.65
CA MET A 1 15.41 -17.32 9.11
C MET A 1 14.26 -16.34 8.82
N PHE A 2 14.22 -15.17 9.47
CA PHE A 2 13.15 -14.18 9.26
C PHE A 2 13.22 -13.48 7.89
N GLN A 3 14.40 -13.38 7.26
CA GLN A 3 14.51 -12.88 5.87
C GLN A 3 13.75 -13.74 4.85
N ARG A 4 13.74 -15.07 5.02
CA ARG A 4 13.02 -16.00 4.13
C ARG A 4 11.53 -16.09 4.45
N SER A 5 11.12 -15.67 5.65
CA SER A 5 9.73 -15.75 6.08
C SER A 5 9.46 -14.68 7.15
N PRO A 6 9.20 -13.43 6.71
CA PRO A 6 9.11 -12.26 7.61
C PRO A 6 7.88 -12.29 8.53
N ARG A 7 6.87 -13.08 8.16
CA ARG A 7 5.59 -13.19 8.88
C ARG A 7 5.60 -14.21 10.02
N LYS A 8 6.72 -14.91 10.24
CA LYS A 8 6.83 -15.94 11.27
C LYS A 8 6.78 -15.33 12.68
N SER A 9 6.03 -15.98 13.56
CA SER A 9 6.00 -15.61 14.97
C SER A 9 7.28 -16.04 15.70
N LEU A 10 7.64 -15.33 16.78
CA LEU A 10 8.74 -15.73 17.67
C LEU A 10 8.55 -17.13 18.27
N ARG A 11 7.30 -17.57 18.47
CA ARG A 11 6.99 -18.92 18.98
C ARG A 11 7.30 -19.99 17.94
N GLN A 12 6.89 -19.76 16.70
CA GLN A 12 7.21 -20.65 15.60
C GLN A 12 8.74 -20.71 15.38
N ALA A 13 9.40 -19.56 15.43
CA ALA A 13 10.84 -19.51 15.27
C ALA A 13 11.60 -20.25 16.39
N SER A 14 11.12 -20.13 17.63
CA SER A 14 11.64 -20.88 18.78
C SER A 14 11.53 -22.39 18.59
N ARG A 15 10.40 -22.88 18.03
CA ARG A 15 10.19 -24.30 17.72
C ARG A 15 11.08 -24.81 16.58
N GLU A 16 11.28 -24.01 15.54
CA GLU A 16 12.11 -24.40 14.38
C GLU A 16 13.61 -24.51 14.71
N VAL A 17 14.10 -23.69 15.64
CA VAL A 17 15.54 -23.64 16.00
C VAL A 17 15.81 -24.32 17.35
N SER A 18 14.78 -24.81 18.04
CA SER A 18 14.89 -25.38 19.40
C SER A 18 15.57 -24.45 20.42
N ILE A 19 15.48 -23.14 20.20
CA ILE A 19 16.01 -22.09 21.09
C ILE A 19 14.84 -21.49 21.86
N SER A 20 15.05 -21.15 23.13
CA SER A 20 14.01 -20.50 23.93
C SER A 20 13.52 -19.19 23.29
N LYS A 21 12.22 -18.92 23.38
CA LYS A 21 11.60 -17.70 22.82
C LYS A 21 12.31 -16.41 23.26
N SER A 22 12.75 -16.35 24.53
CA SER A 22 13.49 -15.20 25.08
C SER A 22 14.84 -14.99 24.39
N SER A 23 15.57 -16.06 24.11
CA SER A 23 16.84 -16.01 23.38
C SER A 23 16.63 -15.58 21.93
N VAL A 24 15.61 -16.11 21.25
CA VAL A 24 15.24 -15.67 19.88
C VAL A 24 14.92 -14.17 19.87
N HIS A 25 14.15 -13.70 20.86
CA HIS A 25 13.81 -12.29 20.97
C HIS A 25 15.05 -11.39 21.20
N ARG A 26 15.98 -11.82 22.06
CA ARG A 26 17.24 -11.10 22.31
C ARG A 26 18.10 -11.01 21.05
N ILE A 27 18.22 -12.11 20.30
CA ILE A 27 18.93 -12.15 19.01
C ILE A 27 18.27 -11.20 18.02
N MET A 28 16.94 -11.21 17.93
CA MET A 28 16.17 -10.34 17.03
C MET A 28 16.43 -8.85 17.31
N LYS A 29 16.50 -8.46 18.60
CA LYS A 29 16.88 -7.10 19.00
C LYS A 29 18.32 -6.74 18.59
N ARG A 30 19.27 -7.67 18.77
CA ARG A 30 20.69 -7.45 18.40
C ARG A 30 20.87 -7.32 16.89
N CYS A 31 20.09 -8.07 16.10
CA CYS A 31 20.08 -8.00 14.64
C CYS A 31 19.21 -6.86 14.09
N GLN A 32 18.71 -5.96 14.95
CA GLN A 32 17.87 -4.81 14.58
C GLN A 32 16.65 -5.16 13.71
N CYS A 33 16.13 -6.39 13.84
CA CYS A 33 14.94 -6.81 13.12
C CYS A 33 13.71 -6.14 13.75
N ARG A 34 13.11 -5.20 13.02
CA ARG A 34 11.89 -4.51 13.43
C ARG A 34 10.67 -5.33 13.04
N ASN A 35 9.67 -5.36 13.92
CA ASN A 35 8.38 -5.93 13.59
C ASN A 35 7.72 -5.04 12.52
N TYR A 36 7.33 -5.66 11.40
CA TYR A 36 6.60 -4.98 10.35
C TYR A 36 5.15 -5.49 10.32
N ILE A 37 4.19 -4.57 10.31
CA ILE A 37 2.77 -4.89 10.13
C ILE A 37 2.50 -4.81 8.62
N PRO A 38 2.18 -5.93 7.95
CA PRO A 38 1.83 -5.89 6.54
C PRO A 38 0.60 -4.99 6.33
N ARG A 39 0.74 -3.97 5.48
CA ARG A 39 -0.41 -3.20 5.01
C ARG A 39 -1.08 -3.96 3.86
N LEU A 40 -2.41 -3.93 3.81
CA LEU A 40 -3.15 -4.43 2.67
C LEU A 40 -2.93 -3.46 1.51
N ALA A 41 -2.05 -3.82 0.58
CA ALA A 41 -1.93 -3.12 -0.69
C ALA A 41 -3.01 -3.62 -1.65
N HIS A 42 -3.48 -2.75 -2.54
CA HIS A 42 -4.34 -3.18 -3.65
C HIS A 42 -3.60 -4.24 -4.47
N ALA A 43 -4.33 -5.29 -4.87
CA ALA A 43 -3.80 -6.24 -5.83
C ALA A 43 -3.52 -5.49 -7.14
N LEU A 44 -2.29 -5.62 -7.64
CA LEU A 44 -1.88 -5.09 -8.93
C LEU A 44 -1.94 -6.21 -9.94
N TYR A 45 -2.49 -5.93 -11.12
CA TYR A 45 -2.35 -6.78 -12.30
C TYR A 45 -0.97 -6.56 -12.94
N ASP A 46 -0.53 -7.51 -13.76
CA ASP A 46 0.81 -7.47 -14.37
C ASP A 46 1.02 -6.23 -15.26
N ASP A 47 -0.05 -5.66 -15.81
CA ASP A 47 -0.02 -4.46 -16.66
C ASP A 47 -0.25 -3.14 -15.89
N ASP A 48 -0.62 -3.20 -14.62
CA ASP A 48 -0.83 -2.00 -13.79
C ASP A 48 0.44 -1.14 -13.62
N PRO A 49 1.66 -1.69 -13.47
CA PRO A 49 2.87 -0.87 -13.34
C PRO A 49 3.07 0.08 -14.52
N ASP A 50 2.98 -0.44 -15.74
CA ASP A 50 3.21 0.34 -16.96
C ASP A 50 2.14 1.42 -17.13
N ARG A 51 0.86 1.07 -16.91
CA ARG A 51 -0.24 2.04 -16.99
C ARG A 51 -0.13 3.13 -15.93
N ARG A 52 0.33 2.80 -14.72
CA ARG A 52 0.54 3.77 -13.65
C ARG A 52 1.65 4.75 -14.01
N VAL A 53 2.78 4.25 -14.53
CA VAL A 53 3.88 5.10 -14.99
C VAL A 53 3.42 6.03 -16.11
N GLN A 54 2.76 5.49 -17.14
CA GLN A 54 2.22 6.27 -18.25
C GLN A 54 1.30 7.40 -17.77
N ASN A 55 0.39 7.10 -16.82
CA ASN A 55 -0.50 8.10 -16.26
C ASN A 55 0.26 9.17 -15.46
N CYS A 56 1.29 8.79 -14.70
CA CYS A 56 2.14 9.73 -13.98
C CYS A 56 2.93 10.64 -14.92
N GLU A 57 3.52 10.10 -15.98
CA GLU A 57 4.25 10.87 -16.99
C GLU A 57 3.33 11.86 -17.71
N TRP A 58 2.15 11.41 -18.15
CA TRP A 58 1.15 12.28 -18.75
C TRP A 58 0.73 13.42 -17.80
N TYR A 59 0.51 13.11 -16.52
CA TYR A 59 0.13 14.12 -15.53
C TYR A 59 1.25 15.15 -15.33
N LEU A 60 2.50 14.71 -15.24
CA LEU A 60 3.66 15.58 -15.12
C LEU A 60 3.83 16.49 -16.33
N GLU A 61 3.62 15.96 -17.54
CA GLU A 61 3.63 16.76 -18.77
C GLU A 61 2.57 17.88 -18.72
N ARG A 62 1.34 17.58 -18.27
CA ARG A 62 0.30 18.60 -18.10
C ARG A 62 0.63 19.64 -17.03
N CYS A 63 1.31 19.25 -15.94
CA CYS A 63 1.80 20.21 -14.96
C CYS A 63 2.93 21.10 -15.50
N ASN A 64 3.77 20.59 -16.42
CA ASN A 64 4.80 21.39 -17.07
C ASN A 64 4.21 22.39 -18.07
N GLU A 65 3.16 22.00 -18.79
CA GLU A 65 2.43 22.91 -19.69
C GLU A 65 1.64 23.99 -18.93
N ASP A 66 1.06 23.63 -17.79
CA ASP A 66 0.26 24.51 -16.96
C ASP A 66 0.49 24.23 -15.48
N ALA A 67 1.20 25.15 -14.80
CA ALA A 67 1.48 25.06 -13.37
C ALA A 67 0.20 25.01 -12.50
N HIS A 68 -0.93 25.49 -13.01
CA HIS A 68 -2.23 25.45 -12.34
C HIS A 68 -3.12 24.29 -12.79
N PHE A 69 -2.59 23.33 -13.57
CA PHE A 69 -3.36 22.19 -14.06
C PHE A 69 -4.06 21.41 -12.93
N SER A 70 -3.39 21.23 -11.80
CA SER A 70 -3.93 20.50 -10.65
C SER A 70 -5.21 21.11 -10.07
N THR A 71 -5.39 22.42 -10.16
CA THR A 71 -6.59 23.11 -9.64
C THR A 71 -7.78 23.00 -10.57
N LYS A 72 -7.55 22.57 -11.82
CA LYS A 72 -8.58 22.38 -12.85
C LYS A 72 -9.16 20.96 -12.84
N ILE A 73 -8.60 20.05 -12.04
CA ILE A 73 -9.04 18.67 -11.94
C ILE A 73 -10.09 18.55 -10.84
N VAL A 74 -11.27 18.03 -11.21
CA VAL A 74 -12.29 17.62 -10.24
C VAL A 74 -12.07 16.14 -9.93
N TRP A 75 -11.75 15.85 -8.67
CA TRP A 75 -11.58 14.49 -8.18
C TRP A 75 -12.91 13.98 -7.61
N SER A 76 -13.29 12.76 -7.99
CA SER A 76 -14.42 12.06 -7.37
C SER A 76 -13.92 10.73 -6.80
N ASP A 77 -14.07 10.52 -5.50
CA ASP A 77 -13.95 9.21 -4.89
C ASP A 77 -15.35 8.60 -4.71
N GLU A 78 -15.57 7.40 -5.26
CA GLU A 78 -16.81 6.68 -4.98
C GLU A 78 -16.55 5.76 -3.78
N ALA A 79 -17.11 6.12 -2.64
CA ALA A 79 -17.12 5.26 -1.46
C ALA A 79 -18.40 4.43 -1.46
N THR A 80 -18.29 3.10 -1.55
CA THR A 80 -19.44 2.21 -1.38
C THR A 80 -19.87 2.18 0.08
N LEU A 81 -20.88 2.96 0.45
CA LEU A 81 -21.54 2.87 1.75
C LEU A 81 -22.48 1.65 1.75
N LYS A 82 -22.07 0.58 2.44
CA LYS A 82 -22.97 -0.56 2.71
C LYS A 82 -23.83 -0.23 3.92
N LEU A 83 -25.12 0.04 3.70
CA LEU A 83 -26.11 0.21 4.77
C LEU A 83 -26.50 -1.17 5.33
N ASN A 84 -25.58 -1.86 6.02
CA ASN A 84 -25.89 -3.15 6.62
C ASN A 84 -26.40 -2.98 8.05
N GLY A 85 -27.66 -2.57 8.17
CA GLY A 85 -28.51 -2.85 9.34
C GLY A 85 -29.40 -4.08 9.07
N THR A 86 -28.88 -5.27 9.37
CA THR A 86 -29.59 -6.55 9.65
C THR A 86 -30.32 -7.34 8.52
N THR A 87 -29.88 -8.60 8.36
CA THR A 87 -30.54 -9.84 7.85
C THR A 87 -31.23 -9.93 6.47
N SER A 88 -30.76 -10.93 5.70
CA SER A 88 -31.36 -11.64 4.55
C SER A 88 -31.74 -10.86 3.28
N ALA A 89 -31.06 -11.25 2.19
CA ALA A 89 -31.05 -10.80 0.80
C ALA A 89 -32.43 -10.85 0.05
N PRO A 90 -32.57 -10.50 -1.26
CA PRO A 90 -31.51 -10.16 -2.23
C PRO A 90 -31.79 -9.02 -3.24
N THR A 91 -30.71 -8.65 -3.94
CA THR A 91 -30.63 -8.13 -5.32
C THR A 91 -30.78 -6.63 -5.55
N GLY A 92 -29.67 -6.04 -6.02
CA GLY A 92 -29.58 -4.69 -6.56
C GLY A 92 -28.11 -4.29 -6.70
N ASP A 93 -27.32 -5.08 -7.44
CA ASP A 93 -25.91 -4.78 -7.72
C ASP A 93 -25.84 -3.63 -8.73
N LEU A 94 -25.92 -2.39 -8.24
CA LEU A 94 -25.60 -1.20 -9.03
C LEU A 94 -24.08 -1.14 -9.16
N ARG A 95 -23.58 -1.75 -10.24
CA ARG A 95 -22.19 -1.60 -10.68
C ARG A 95 -22.07 -0.40 -11.59
N ILE A 96 -21.60 0.72 -11.06
CA ILE A 96 -21.02 1.78 -11.87
C ILE A 96 -19.54 1.43 -12.07
N HIS A 97 -19.14 1.26 -13.34
CA HIS A 97 -17.76 0.99 -13.72
C HIS A 97 -16.92 2.25 -13.49
N MET A 98 -15.92 2.17 -12.60
CA MET A 98 -14.99 3.25 -12.33
C MET A 98 -13.58 2.94 -12.80
N LEU A 99 -12.94 3.95 -13.37
CA LEU A 99 -11.54 4.01 -13.72
C LEU A 99 -10.85 5.05 -12.82
N TRP A 100 -9.81 4.59 -12.11
CA TRP A 100 -8.70 5.28 -11.44
C TRP A 100 -8.89 5.93 -10.04
N SER A 101 -8.33 5.25 -9.02
CA SER A 101 -8.12 5.76 -7.64
C SER A 101 -6.64 5.66 -7.19
N THR A 102 -5.72 5.22 -8.05
CA THR A 102 -4.38 4.76 -7.61
C THR A 102 -3.23 5.76 -7.81
N THR A 103 -3.45 6.89 -8.50
CA THR A 103 -2.41 7.89 -8.77
C THR A 103 -2.15 8.84 -7.58
N MET A 104 -3.15 9.14 -6.75
CA MET A 104 -2.97 10.07 -5.61
C MET A 104 -2.17 9.47 -4.44
N LEU A 105 -2.28 8.16 -4.19
CA LEU A 105 -1.47 7.51 -3.14
C LEU A 105 0.02 7.51 -3.48
N ILE A 106 0.38 7.46 -4.77
CA ILE A 106 1.78 7.51 -5.23
C ILE A 106 2.34 8.94 -5.10
N TYR A 107 1.55 9.99 -5.38
CA TYR A 107 2.02 11.37 -5.24
C TYR A 107 2.32 11.74 -3.78
N GLN A 108 1.54 11.23 -2.83
CA GLN A 108 1.79 11.44 -1.40
C GLN A 108 2.97 10.61 -0.88
N GLU A 109 3.19 9.39 -1.39
CA GLU A 109 4.40 8.61 -1.06
C GLU A 109 5.68 9.15 -1.73
N LEU A 110 5.62 9.70 -2.95
CA LEU A 110 6.77 10.31 -3.63
C LEU A 110 7.21 11.62 -2.96
N GLN A 111 6.28 12.46 -2.52
CA GLN A 111 6.60 13.67 -1.74
C GLN A 111 7.25 13.31 -0.39
N CYS A 112 6.81 12.23 0.27
CA CYS A 112 7.44 11.75 1.50
C CYS A 112 8.78 11.01 1.26
N GLY A 113 8.95 10.34 0.13
CA GLY A 113 10.14 9.56 -0.20
C GLY A 113 11.35 10.41 -0.59
N VAL A 114 11.13 11.54 -1.27
CA VAL A 114 12.22 12.48 -1.63
C VAL A 114 12.78 13.19 -0.38
N ALA A 115 11.97 13.39 0.65
CA ALA A 115 12.42 13.97 1.93
C ALA A 115 13.35 13.04 2.75
N TYR A 116 13.40 11.74 2.45
CA TYR A 116 14.24 10.77 3.18
C TYR A 116 15.58 10.45 2.50
N LEU A 117 15.83 10.95 1.28
CA LEU A 117 17.05 10.68 0.52
C LEU A 117 18.02 11.88 0.47
N GLN A 118 17.80 12.88 1.33
CA GLN A 118 18.61 14.10 1.37
C GLN A 118 19.29 14.38 2.72
N GLU A 119 19.26 13.40 3.63
CA GLU A 119 20.09 13.35 4.84
C GLU A 119 20.98 12.09 4.81
N ASP A 120 22.02 12.12 3.96
CA ASP A 120 23.25 11.33 4.10
C ASP A 120 24.42 12.12 3.49
#